data_AF-A0A2N5WYL7-F1
#
_entry.id   AF-A0A2N5WYL7-F1
#
_cell.length_a   1.000
_cell.length_b   1.000
_cell.length_c   1.000
_cell.angle_alpha   90.00
_cell.angle_beta   90.00
_cell.angle_gamma   90.00
#
_symmetry.space_group_name_H-M   'P 1'
#
loop_
_entity.id
_entity.type
_entity.pdbx_description
1 polymer ?
#
loop_
_entity_poly.entity_id
_entity_poly.type
_entity_poly.pdbx_seq_one_letter_code
_entity_poly.pdbx_strand_id
1 'polypeptide(L)'
;MCGAKAGGPDLAGIDTAKETIIQGSLTRDGEPVNGYVRLLDGTGEFTAEVPTSATGQFRFFAAPGTWTLRALVPGATVDRAVVAQQGSVAEVAIAV
;
A
#
# COMPACT_ATOMS: atom_id res chain seq x y z
N MET A 1 12.16 15.49 -13.61
CA MET A 1 10.89 15.33 -12.89
C MET A 1 11.03 14.09 -12.03
N CYS A 2 11.25 14.26 -10.72
CA CYS A 2 11.57 13.16 -9.79
C CYS A 2 10.47 12.91 -8.74
N GLY A 3 9.27 13.47 -8.93
CA GLY A 3 8.17 13.28 -7.98
C GLY A 3 7.68 11.84 -7.95
N ALA A 4 7.16 11.41 -6.81
CA ALA A 4 6.58 10.08 -6.65
C ALA A 4 5.52 9.80 -7.72
N LYS A 5 5.61 8.63 -8.36
CA LYS A 5 4.54 8.19 -9.25
C LYS A 5 3.32 7.92 -8.37
N ALA A 6 2.28 8.71 -8.56
CA ALA A 6 1.01 8.49 -7.88
C ALA A 6 0.50 7.08 -8.16
N GLY A 7 0.05 6.39 -7.11
CA GLY A 7 -0.42 5.02 -7.18
C GLY A 7 0.65 3.95 -6.96
N GLY A 8 0.24 2.69 -7.07
CA GLY A 8 1.03 1.50 -6.86
C GLY A 8 1.79 1.02 -8.10
N PRO A 9 2.38 -0.18 -8.03
CA PRO A 9 3.13 -0.76 -9.14
C PRO A 9 2.27 -0.94 -10.40
N ASP A 10 2.89 -1.29 -11.53
CA ASP A 10 2.15 -1.61 -12.77
C ASP A 10 1.28 -2.88 -12.58
N LEU A 11 0.10 -2.89 -13.19
CA LEU A 11 -0.86 -3.99 -13.18
C LEU A 11 -0.77 -4.89 -14.42
N ALA A 12 0.17 -4.62 -15.33
CA ALA A 12 0.39 -5.45 -16.51
C ALA A 12 0.55 -6.94 -16.14
N GLY A 13 -0.29 -7.78 -16.75
CA GLY A 13 -0.31 -9.24 -16.52
C GLY A 13 -1.13 -9.70 -15.31
N ILE A 14 -1.77 -8.80 -14.55
CA ILE A 14 -2.65 -9.14 -13.44
C ILE A 14 -4.11 -9.09 -13.91
N ASP A 15 -4.86 -10.18 -13.68
CA ASP A 15 -6.30 -10.22 -13.90
C ASP A 15 -7.03 -9.55 -12.72
N THR A 16 -7.13 -8.22 -12.78
CA THR A 16 -7.72 -7.41 -11.71
C THR A 16 -9.18 -7.77 -11.42
N ALA A 17 -9.89 -8.43 -12.34
CA ALA A 17 -11.26 -8.88 -12.13
C ALA A 17 -11.36 -10.05 -11.12
N LYS A 18 -10.28 -10.82 -10.95
CA LYS A 18 -10.23 -11.98 -10.03
C LYS A 18 -9.49 -11.68 -8.74
N GLU A 19 -8.61 -10.68 -8.76
CA GLU A 19 -7.78 -10.33 -7.63
C GLU A 19 -8.46 -9.32 -6.70
N THR A 20 -7.98 -9.27 -5.47
CA THR A 20 -8.31 -8.22 -4.49
C THR A 20 -6.99 -7.53 -4.15
N ILE A 21 -6.79 -6.34 -4.72
CA ILE A 21 -5.50 -5.67 -4.70
C ILE A 21 -5.58 -4.43 -3.83
N ILE A 22 -4.62 -4.30 -2.91
CA ILE A 22 -4.37 -3.05 -2.19
C ILE A 22 -2.99 -2.58 -2.63
N GLN A 23 -2.89 -1.35 -3.13
CA GLN A 23 -1.61 -0.81 -3.54
C GLN A 23 -1.55 0.70 -3.32
N GLY A 24 -0.35 1.26 -3.43
CA GLY A 24 -0.20 2.68 -3.16
C GLY A 24 1.21 3.17 -3.22
N SER A 25 1.36 4.41 -2.76
CA SER A 25 2.64 5.10 -2.64
C SER A 25 2.83 5.68 -1.24
N LEU A 26 4.09 5.75 -0.83
CA LEU A 26 4.54 6.32 0.42
C LEU A 26 5.44 7.52 0.14
N THR A 27 5.08 8.67 0.70
CA THR A 27 5.79 9.94 0.46
C THR A 27 6.08 10.70 1.75
N ARG A 28 7.21 11.40 1.79
CA ARG A 28 7.53 12.42 2.79
C ARG A 28 7.81 13.72 2.06
N ASP A 29 7.12 14.80 2.46
CA ASP A 29 7.25 16.11 1.82
C ASP A 29 7.05 16.09 0.29
N GLY A 30 6.20 15.18 -0.19
CA GLY A 30 5.92 14.97 -1.62
C GLY A 30 6.95 14.11 -2.37
N GLU A 31 8.04 13.72 -1.72
CA GLU A 31 9.08 12.86 -2.28
C GLU A 31 8.87 11.39 -1.88
N PRO A 32 9.18 10.41 -2.76
CA PRO A 32 9.18 9.00 -2.38
C PRO A 32 10.07 8.72 -1.18
N VAL A 33 9.62 7.84 -0.29
CA VAL A 33 10.44 7.38 0.83
C VAL A 33 10.48 5.85 0.89
N ASN A 34 11.67 5.33 1.20
CA ASN A 34 11.86 3.90 1.45
C ASN A 34 11.43 3.55 2.88
N GLY A 35 10.70 2.44 3.01
CA GLY A 35 10.28 1.89 4.28
C GLY A 35 9.58 0.54 4.10
N TYR A 36 8.74 0.21 5.07
CA TYR A 36 7.91 -0.99 5.05
C TYR A 36 6.45 -0.60 5.23
N VAL A 37 5.57 -1.34 4.57
CA VAL A 37 4.13 -1.27 4.85
C VAL A 37 3.73 -2.61 5.43
N ARG A 38 3.05 -2.58 6.57
CA ARG A 38 2.40 -3.75 7.17
C ARG A 38 0.92 -3.75 6.83
N LEU A 39 0.40 -4.92 6.52
CA LEU A 39 -1.02 -5.18 6.42
C LEU A 39 -1.48 -5.82 7.74
N LEU A 40 -2.43 -5.17 8.40
CA LEU A 40 -3.08 -5.65 9.60
C LEU A 40 -4.55 -5.94 9.32
N ASP A 41 -5.08 -7.03 9.88
CA ASP A 41 -6.48 -7.40 9.70
C ASP A 41 -7.45 -6.48 10.47
N GLY A 42 -8.75 -6.79 10.40
CA GLY A 42 -9.80 -6.01 11.06
C GLY A 42 -9.70 -5.94 12.59
N THR A 43 -8.87 -6.77 13.22
CA THR A 43 -8.58 -6.76 14.66
C THR A 43 -7.29 -6.01 15.00
N GLY A 44 -6.51 -5.63 13.97
CA GLY A 44 -5.18 -5.03 14.11
C GLY A 44 -4.05 -6.06 14.20
N GLU A 45 -4.33 -7.34 13.95
CA GLU A 45 -3.32 -8.39 13.94
C GLU A 45 -2.47 -8.32 12.67
N PHE A 46 -1.16 -8.53 12.82
CA PHE A 46 -0.22 -8.54 11.70
C PHE A 46 -0.46 -9.71 10.75
N THR A 47 -0.63 -9.40 9.45
CA THR A 47 -0.88 -10.41 8.41
C THR A 47 0.28 -10.51 7.42
N ALA A 48 0.82 -9.37 6.96
CA ALA A 48 1.91 -9.34 5.98
C ALA A 48 2.72 -8.04 6.07
N GLU A 49 3.92 -8.05 5.51
CA GLU A 49 4.77 -6.87 5.34
C GLU A 49 5.41 -6.88 3.96
N VAL A 50 5.46 -5.72 3.31
CA VAL A 50 6.21 -5.53 2.06
C VAL A 50 7.10 -4.29 2.17
N PRO A 51 8.33 -4.33 1.64
CA PRO A 51 9.13 -3.12 1.47
C PRO A 51 8.52 -2.25 0.37
N THR A 52 8.67 -0.93 0.49
CA THR A 52 8.37 -0.02 -0.62
C THR A 52 9.46 -0.10 -1.69
N SER A 53 9.09 0.11 -2.96
CA SER A 53 10.05 0.26 -4.06
C SER A 53 10.87 1.56 -3.94
N ALA A 54 11.85 1.75 -4.84
CA ALA A 54 12.59 3.00 -4.97
C ALA A 54 11.72 4.23 -5.30
N THR A 55 10.50 4.02 -5.80
CA THR A 55 9.49 5.06 -6.05
C THR A 55 8.45 5.15 -4.94
N GLY A 56 8.69 4.52 -3.79
CA GLY A 56 7.80 4.53 -2.63
C GLY A 56 6.57 3.63 -2.79
N GLN A 57 6.51 2.80 -3.82
CA GLN A 57 5.31 2.02 -4.15
C GLN A 57 5.25 0.69 -3.41
N PHE A 58 4.04 0.23 -3.09
CA PHE A 58 3.79 -1.07 -2.46
C PHE A 58 2.54 -1.74 -3.02
N ARG A 59 2.41 -3.06 -2.84
CA ARG A 59 1.22 -3.83 -3.20
C ARG A 59 1.03 -5.05 -2.29
N PHE A 60 -0.22 -5.33 -1.97
CA PHE A 60 -0.71 -6.57 -1.35
C PHE A 60 -1.78 -7.22 -2.22
N PHE A 61 -1.84 -8.54 -2.16
CA PHE A 61 -3.00 -9.34 -2.55
C PHE A 61 -3.58 -9.89 -1.25
N ALA A 62 -4.83 -9.54 -0.95
CA ALA A 62 -5.46 -9.82 0.34
C ALA A 62 -6.88 -10.35 0.13
N ALA A 63 -7.49 -10.96 1.15
CA ALA A 63 -8.91 -11.29 1.07
C ALA A 63 -9.78 -10.00 1.05
N PRO A 64 -10.98 -10.03 0.44
CA PRO A 64 -11.93 -8.94 0.56
C PRO A 64 -12.25 -8.64 2.03
N GLY A 65 -12.25 -7.37 2.42
CA GLY A 65 -12.45 -6.99 3.80
C GLY A 65 -11.89 -5.61 4.14
N THR A 66 -11.97 -5.27 5.43
CA THR A 66 -11.35 -4.06 5.98
C THR A 66 -9.98 -4.41 6.53
N TRP A 67 -8.99 -3.61 6.17
CA TRP A 67 -7.60 -3.76 6.55
C TRP A 67 -7.03 -2.44 7.06
N THR A 68 -5.93 -2.53 7.81
CA THR A 68 -5.10 -1.38 8.16
C THR A 68 -3.74 -1.51 7.51
N LEU A 69 -3.34 -0.49 6.75
CA LEU A 69 -1.98 -0.30 6.26
C LEU A 69 -1.21 0.51 7.28
N ARG A 70 -0.15 -0.07 7.86
CA ARG A 70 0.78 0.63 8.76
C ARG A 70 2.09 0.87 8.03
N ALA A 71 2.34 2.11 7.65
CA ALA A 71 3.59 2.54 7.06
C ALA A 71 4.63 2.81 8.15
N LEU A 72 5.82 2.24 7.96
CA LEU A 72 6.97 2.32 8.85
C LEU A 72 8.15 2.90 8.07
N VAL A 73 8.54 4.12 8.41
CA VAL A 73 9.70 4.80 7.82
C VAL A 73 10.60 5.32 8.94
N PRO A 74 11.88 5.60 8.69
CA PRO A 74 12.74 6.24 9.68
C PRO A 74 12.09 7.52 10.24
N GLY A 75 11.81 7.51 11.55
CA GLY A 75 11.26 8.64 12.30
C GLY A 75 9.74 8.84 12.20
N ALA A 76 8.98 7.99 11.50
CA ALA A 76 7.52 8.11 11.47
C ALA A 76 6.80 6.76 11.33
N THR A 77 5.58 6.69 11.87
CA THR A 77 4.67 5.57 11.71
C THR A 77 3.27 6.11 11.49
N VAL A 78 2.61 5.67 10.42
CA VAL A 78 1.30 6.18 10.02
C VAL A 78 0.39 5.02 9.61
N ASP A 79 -0.83 5.02 10.14
CA ASP A 79 -1.86 4.06 9.80
C ASP A 79 -2.87 4.65 8.80
N ARG A 80 -3.36 3.80 7.90
CA ARG A 80 -4.48 4.08 6.99
C ARG A 80 -5.41 2.87 6.93
N ALA A 81 -6.69 3.09 7.21
CA ALA A 81 -7.72 2.10 6.95
C ALA A 81 -7.99 2.01 5.44
N VAL A 82 -8.23 0.80 4.95
CA VAL A 82 -8.58 0.54 3.56
C VAL A 82 -9.59 -0.60 3.47
N VAL A 83 -10.55 -0.48 2.56
CA VAL A 83 -11.46 -1.57 2.22
C VAL A 83 -11.02 -2.16 0.90
N ALA A 84 -10.79 -3.47 0.89
CA ALA A 84 -10.41 -4.21 -0.30
C ALA A 84 -11.59 -5.05 -0.79
N GLN A 85 -11.83 -5.03 -2.09
CA GLN A 85 -12.91 -5.80 -2.74
C GLN A 85 -12.34 -6.56 -3.93
N GLN A 86 -12.82 -7.78 -4.14
CA GLN A 86 -12.47 -8.56 -5.31
C GLN A 86 -12.94 -7.86 -6.59
N GLY A 87 -12.12 -7.90 -7.63
CA GLY A 87 -12.41 -7.22 -8.88
C GLY A 87 -12.05 -5.74 -8.88
N SER A 88 -11.41 -5.24 -7.82
CA SER A 88 -11.07 -3.83 -7.65
C SER A 88 -9.66 -3.64 -7.12
N VAL A 89 -9.10 -2.47 -7.41
CA VAL A 89 -7.81 -2.03 -6.89
C VAL A 89 -8.07 -0.90 -5.90
N ALA A 90 -7.74 -1.15 -4.64
CA ALA A 90 -7.76 -0.14 -3.59
C ALA A 90 -6.45 0.66 -3.61
N GLU A 91 -6.52 1.88 -4.14
CA GLU A 91 -5.37 2.78 -4.27
C GLU A 91 -5.24 3.67 -3.03
N VAL A 92 -4.08 3.66 -2.36
CA VAL A 92 -3.85 4.41 -1.12
C VAL A 92 -2.58 5.25 -1.19
N ALA A 93 -2.71 6.57 -1.08
CA ALA A 93 -1.58 7.47 -0.89
C ALA A 93 -1.32 7.67 0.61
N ILE A 94 -0.10 7.36 1.06
CA ILE A 94 0.31 7.55 2.45
C ILE A 94 1.37 8.64 2.51
N ALA A 95 1.05 9.74 3.19
CA ALA A 95 2.00 10.79 3.55
C ALA A 95 2.43 10.62 5.01
N VAL A 96 3.74 10.63 5.26
CA VAL A 96 4.41 10.44 6.56
C VAL A 96 5.23 11.65 6.97
#